data_AF-R7ZNX9-F1
#
_entry.id   AF-R7ZNX9-F1
#
_cell.length_a   1.000
_cell.length_b   1.000
_cell.length_c   1.000
_cell.angle_alpha   90.00
_cell.angle_beta   90.00
_cell.angle_gamma   90.00
#
_symmetry.space_group_name_H-M   'P 1'
#
loop_
_entity.id
_entity.type
_entity.pdbx_description
1 polymer ?
#
loop_
_entity_poly.entity_id
_entity_poly.type
_entity_poly.pdbx_seq_one_letter_code
_entity_poly.pdbx_strand_id
1 'polypeptide(L)' 'MPLALDNLRVGRIYRMINFGESRTLKVLERINSSNYRVLDMDTLEHYEFEELIRWGRGADYDLDEIDRS' A
#
# COMPACT_ATOMS: atom_id res chain seq x y z
N MET A 1 -1.22 -10.19 12.20
CA MET A 1 0.07 -10.51 11.57
C MET A 1 0.31 -9.42 10.54
N PRO A 2 1.48 -8.77 10.50
CA PRO A 2 1.73 -7.75 9.48
C PRO A 2 1.63 -8.41 8.11
N LEU A 3 0.78 -7.87 7.24
CA LEU A 3 0.67 -8.35 5.86
C LEU A 3 2.04 -8.11 5.19
N ALA A 4 2.70 -9.17 4.74
CA ALA A 4 3.90 -9.03 3.94
C ALA A 4 3.54 -8.45 2.56
N LEU A 5 4.39 -7.57 2.00
CA LEU A 5 4.20 -6.98 0.66
C LEU A 5 3.83 -8.02 -0.41
N ASP A 6 4.36 -9.23 -0.30
CA ASP A 6 4.16 -10.31 -1.27
C ASP A 6 2.71 -10.83 -1.30
N ASN A 7 1.91 -10.54 -0.26
CA ASN A 7 0.50 -10.94 -0.17
C ASN A 7 -0.49 -9.91 -0.74
N LEU A 8 -0.02 -8.79 -1.27
CA LEU A 8 -0.88 -7.79 -1.90
C LEU A 8 -1.58 -8.35 -3.13
N ARG A 9 -2.90 -8.18 -3.21
CA ARG A 9 -3.71 -8.61 -4.35
C ARG A 9 -4.05 -7.45 -5.26
N VAL A 10 -3.79 -7.64 -6.55
CA VAL A 10 -4.19 -6.69 -7.58
C VAL A 10 -5.71 -6.53 -7.58
N GLY A 11 -6.17 -5.28 -7.65
CA GLY A 11 -7.58 -4.89 -7.60
C GLY A 11 -8.13 -4.63 -6.20
N ARG A 12 -7.41 -4.98 -5.13
CA ARG A 12 -7.82 -4.71 -3.74
C ARG A 12 -7.36 -3.35 -3.24
N ILE A 13 -8.06 -2.86 -2.22
CA ILE A 13 -7.79 -1.58 -1.57
C ILE A 13 -7.23 -1.86 -0.18
N TYR A 14 -6.09 -1.23 0.11
CA TYR A 14 -5.40 -1.31 1.38
C TYR A 14 -5.30 0.07 2.01
N ARG A 15 -5.44 0.15 3.33
CA ARG A 15 -5.12 1.33 4.11
C ARG A 15 -3.72 1.15 4.69
N MET A 16 -2.81 2.02 4.30
CA MET A 16 -1.45 2.09 4.83
C MET A 16 -1.40 3.18 5.89
N ILE A 17 -0.84 2.87 7.06
CA ILE A 17 -0.53 3.83 8.11
C ILE A 17 1.00 3.87 8.25
N ASN A 18 1.58 5.07 8.22
CA ASN A 18 3.02 5.25 8.41
C ASN A 18 3.31 6.64 8.99
N PHE A 19 4.18 6.72 9.99
CA PHE A 19 4.57 7.98 10.66
C PHE A 19 3.36 8.84 11.13
N GLY A 20 2.25 8.21 11.51
CA GLY A 20 1.03 8.92 11.92
C GLY A 20 0.15 9.43 10.77
N GLU A 21 0.54 9.15 9.52
CA GLU A 21 -0.24 9.46 8.32
C GLU A 21 -0.92 8.20 7.79
N SER A 22 -2.21 8.28 7.46
CA SER A 22 -2.97 7.17 6.88
C SER A 22 -3.33 7.47 5.43
N ARG A 23 -3.01 6.55 4.52
CA ARG A 23 -3.31 6.65 3.09
C ARG A 23 -4.13 5.45 2.63
N THR A 24 -5.03 5.70 1.70
CA THR A 24 -5.83 4.65 1.08
C THR A 24 -5.28 4.37 -0.31
N LEU A 25 -4.81 3.15 -0.53
CA LEU A 25 -4.07 2.76 -1.72
C LEU A 25 -4.80 1.60 -2.41
N LYS A 26 -5.12 1.77 -3.69
CA LYS A 26 -5.68 0.70 -4.52
C LYS A 26 -4.57 0.06 -5.35
N VAL A 27 -4.38 -1.25 -5.21
CA VAL A 27 -3.39 -1.98 -6.02
C VAL A 27 -3.91 -2.12 -7.44
N LEU A 28 -3.20 -1.55 -8.40
CA LEU A 28 -3.58 -1.55 -9.82
C LEU A 28 -2.95 -2.70 -10.59
N GLU A 29 -1.65 -2.90 -10.41
CA GLU A 29 -0.87 -3.90 -11.14
C GLU A 29 0.41 -4.26 -10.37
N ARG A 30 0.96 -5.45 -10.62
CA ARG A 30 2.25 -5.87 -10.07
C ARG A 30 3.34 -5.48 -11.08
N ILE A 31 4.24 -4.57 -10.69
CA ILE A 31 5.35 -4.14 -11.55
C ILE A 31 6.46 -5.18 -11.53
N ASN A 32 6.81 -5.69 -10.34
CA ASN A 32 7.88 -6.68 -10.16
C ASN A 32 7.53 -7.66 -9.03
N SER A 33 8.39 -8.67 -8.81
CA SER A 33 8.20 -9.66 -7.74
C SER A 33 8.04 -9.04 -6.35
N SER A 34 8.60 -7.85 -6.10
CA SER A 34 8.47 -7.16 -4.81
C SER A 34 7.89 -5.75 -4.92
N ASN A 35 7.35 -5.35 -6.08
CA ASN A 35 6.88 -3.99 -6.28
C ASN A 35 5.52 -3.96 -7.02
N TYR A 36 4.66 -3.06 -6.57
CA TYR A 36 3.28 -2.93 -7.01
C TYR A 36 2.98 -1.49 -7.34
N ARG A 37 2.20 -1.27 -8.40
CA ARG A 37 1.64 0.03 -8.71
C ARG A 37 0.38 0.22 -7.89
N VAL A 38 0.30 1.33 -7.18
CA VAL A 38 -0.86 1.69 -6.38
C VAL A 38 -1.39 3.06 -6.80
N LEU A 39 -2.71 3.19 -6.76
CA LEU A 39 -3.39 4.47 -6.89
C LEU A 39 -3.68 4.99 -5.48
N ASP A 40 -3.21 6.19 -5.18
CA ASP A 40 -3.63 6.90 -3.98
C ASP A 40 -5.06 7.42 -4.19
N MET A 41 -5.97 7.03 -3.32
CA MET A 41 -7.39 7.37 -3.45
C MET A 41 -7.69 8.79 -2.94
N ASP A 42 -6.76 9.42 -2.22
CA ASP A 42 -6.91 10.80 -1.71
C ASP A 42 -6.41 11.82 -2.76
N THR A 43 -5.22 11.57 -3.33
CA THR A 43 -4.62 12.45 -4.34
C THR A 43 -4.94 12.07 -5.79
N LEU A 44 -5.44 10.84 -6.02
CA LEU A 44 -5.65 10.25 -7.35
C LEU A 44 -4.36 10.08 -8.17
N GLU A 45 -3.20 10.13 -7.50
CA GLU A 45 -1.89 9.95 -8.12
C GLU A 45 -1.46 8.48 -8.08
N HIS A 46 -0.61 8.11 -9.02
CA HIS A 46 -0.07 6.76 -9.12
C HIS A 46 1.33 6.73 -8.50
N TYR A 47 1.53 5.82 -7.57
CA TYR A 47 2.83 5.60 -6.92
C TYR A 47 3.22 4.13 -6.99
N GLU A 48 4.51 3.87 -6.81
CA GLU A 48 4.97 2.53 -6.54
C GLU A 48 4.92 2.28 -5.02
N PHE A 49 4.49 1.09 -4.61
CA PHE A 49 4.43 0.75 -3.18
C PHE A 49 5.81 0.90 -2.52
N GLU A 50 6.87 0.52 -3.24
CA GLU A 50 8.24 0.68 -2.77
C GLU A 50 8.60 2.15 -2.48
N GLU A 51 8.10 3.11 -3.27
CA GLU A 51 8.34 4.54 -3.04
C GLU A 51 7.70 5.03 -1.74
N LEU A 52 6.55 4.48 -1.36
CA LEU A 52 5.86 4.84 -0.12
C LEU A 52 6.59 4.34 1.13
N ILE A 53 7.35 3.24 1.00
CA ILE A 53 8.14 2.65 2.09
C ILE A 53 9.65 2.91 1.97
N ARG A 54 10.11 3.60 0.92
CA ARG A 54 11.54 3.84 0.65
C ARG A 54 12.25 4.60 1.78
N TRP A 55 11.50 5.44 2.49
CA TRP A 55 11.98 6.24 3.61
C TRP A 55 11.98 5.46 4.93
N GLY A 56 11.61 4.18 4.89
CA GLY A 56 11.48 3.32 6.04
C GLY A 56 10.04 3.18 6.52
N ARG A 57 9.85 2.24 7.44
CA ARG A 57 8.59 1.97 8.13
C ARG A 57 8.70 2.53 9.54
N GLY A 58 7.81 3.43 9.91
CA GLY A 58 7.69 3.91 11.28
C GLY A 58 7.27 2.79 12.22
N ALA A 59 7.37 3.04 13.53
CA ALA A 59 6.91 2.08 14.55
C ALA A 59 5.40 1.79 14.48
N ASP A 60 4.63 2.71 13.90
CA ASP A 60 3.19 2.62 13.68
C ASP A 60 2.85 2.08 12.27
N TYR A 61 3.81 1.49 11.56
CA TYR A 61 3.55 0.96 10.22
C TYR A 61 2.53 -0.16 10.27
N ASP A 62 1.39 0.06 9.63
CA ASP A 62 0.31 -0.90 9.53
C ASP A 62 -0.28 -0.90 8.11
N LEU A 63 -0.71 -2.06 7.65
CA LEU A 63 -1.30 -2.24 6.32
C LEU A 63 -2.52 -3.15 6.45
N ASP A 64 -3.70 -2.57 6.28
CA ASP A 64 -4.98 -3.25 6.47
C ASP A 64 -5.75 -3.32 5.15
N GLU A 65 -6.26 -4.50 4.80
CA GLU A 65 -7.13 -4.63 3.63
C GLU A 65 -8.53 -4.14 3.99
N ILE A 66 -8.99 -3.05 3.34
CA ILE A 66 -10.30 -2.46 3.63
C ILE A 66 -11.38 -2.87 2.62
N ASP A 67 -11.01 -3.64 1.59
CA ASP A 67 -11.91 -4.10 0.54
C ASP A 67 -12.85 -5.21 1.06
N ARG A 68 -13.97 -4.79 1.68
CA ARG A 68 -15.10 -5.65 2.03
C ARG A 68 -15.94 -5.94 0.80
N SER A 69 -15.46 -6.84 -0.05
CA SER A 69 -16.32 -7.44 -1.08
C SER A 69 -17.37 -8.36 -0.48
#